data_AF-A0A9W8REF0-F1
#
_entry.id   AF-A0A9W8REF0-F1
#
_cell.length_a   1.000
_cell.length_b   1.000
_cell.length_c   1.000
_cell.angle_alpha   90.00
_cell.angle_beta   90.00
_cell.angle_gamma   90.00
#
_symmetry.space_group_name_H-M   'P 1'
#
loop_
_entity.id
_entity.type
_entity.pdbx_description
1 polymer ?
#
loop_
_entity_poly.entity_id
_entity_poly.type
_entity_poly.pdbx_seq_one_letter_code
_entity_poly.pdbx_strand_id
1 'polypeptide(L)'
;MTLSLGFPQLQWPLTRPGQTQHHNSIRSNHTSATSKPWHSSPSKPPTVHPTTATPLPEQLRSIMRLLPHSVVVCTSNQPGDGPRAMTMSSFTSLTLSPTPLVTFNIATPSRTLDAIRASGGFNVHVLAGDERGARVANHFTKGNVGGHVLEDLEGLGYSYTDGEPGKEAPVLKGEGVMFALRCRVLRDAPESGLVRVRDHVIVVGEVVEMVRVEGEEEFGLAYADRKYRQVGGVLEK
;
A
#
# COMPACT_ATOMS: atom_id res chain seq x y z
N MET A 1 -17.31 26.64 -51.92
CA MET A 1 -15.86 26.48 -51.65
C MET A 1 -15.64 25.01 -51.34
N THR A 2 -15.29 24.24 -52.37
CA THR A 2 -15.03 22.80 -52.32
C THR A 2 -14.06 22.53 -53.45
N LEU A 3 -13.01 21.72 -53.20
CA LEU A 3 -12.12 21.00 -54.14
C LEU A 3 -10.95 20.50 -53.24
N SER A 4 -10.88 19.24 -52.78
CA SER A 4 -10.67 17.96 -53.47
C SER A 4 -9.44 17.91 -54.38
N LEU A 5 -8.34 17.33 -53.87
CA LEU A 5 -7.23 16.69 -54.60
C LEU A 5 -6.60 15.70 -53.58
N GLY A 6 -6.38 14.40 -53.78
CA GLY A 6 -6.13 13.64 -55.01
C GLY A 6 -4.66 13.18 -55.01
N PHE A 7 -4.35 12.06 -54.33
CA PHE A 7 -3.02 11.43 -54.29
C PHE A 7 -2.68 10.72 -55.61
N PRO A 8 -1.39 10.70 -56.03
CA PRO A 8 -0.86 9.65 -56.90
C PRO A 8 0.09 8.70 -56.17
N GLN A 9 -0.09 7.40 -56.44
CA GLN A 9 0.83 6.31 -56.11
C GLN A 9 2.10 6.38 -56.97
N LEU A 10 3.26 6.07 -56.38
CA LEU A 10 4.44 5.62 -57.15
C LEU A 10 5.03 4.34 -56.55
N GLN A 11 5.37 3.45 -57.47
CA GLN A 11 5.78 2.05 -57.30
C GLN A 11 7.21 1.90 -56.79
N TRP A 12 7.47 0.82 -56.06
CA TRP A 12 8.78 0.39 -55.56
C TRP A 12 9.45 -0.59 -56.54
N PRO A 13 10.77 -0.49 -56.79
CA PRO A 13 11.56 -1.59 -57.33
C PRO A 13 12.39 -2.32 -56.27
N LEU A 14 12.35 -3.65 -56.36
CA LEU A 14 13.00 -4.64 -55.51
C LEU A 14 14.55 -4.67 -55.60
N THR A 15 15.13 -5.02 -54.45
CA THR A 15 16.40 -5.75 -54.19
C THR A 15 17.77 -5.15 -54.53
N ARG A 16 18.60 -5.02 -53.47
CA ARG A 16 20.02 -5.46 -53.43
C ARG A 16 20.38 -6.03 -52.04
N PRO A 17 21.26 -7.04 -51.95
CA PRO A 17 21.58 -7.74 -50.71
C PRO A 17 22.84 -7.19 -49.99
N GLY A 18 22.89 -7.43 -48.69
CA GLY A 18 24.13 -7.68 -47.94
C GLY A 18 24.86 -6.46 -47.36
N GLN A 19 24.48 -6.06 -46.16
CA GLN A 19 25.42 -5.46 -45.21
C GLN A 19 25.16 -6.01 -43.80
N THR A 20 26.16 -6.74 -43.31
CA THR A 20 26.34 -7.17 -41.92
C THR A 20 26.31 -5.98 -40.98
N GLN A 21 25.25 -5.87 -40.16
CA GLN A 21 25.22 -4.94 -39.03
C GLN A 21 25.71 -5.66 -37.77
N HIS A 22 26.82 -5.16 -37.24
CA HIS A 22 27.28 -5.46 -35.89
C HIS A 22 26.18 -5.05 -34.89
N HIS A 23 25.51 -6.03 -34.30
CA HIS A 23 24.63 -5.83 -33.16
C HIS A 23 25.49 -5.48 -31.94
N ASN A 24 25.67 -4.20 -31.67
CA ASN A 24 26.13 -3.73 -30.36
C ASN A 24 24.99 -3.97 -29.36
N SER A 25 25.01 -5.12 -28.71
CA SER A 25 24.22 -5.40 -27.51
C SER A 25 24.67 -4.44 -26.41
N ILE A 26 23.92 -3.35 -26.24
CA ILE A 26 23.93 -2.57 -25.00
C ILE A 26 23.31 -3.48 -23.94
N ARG A 27 24.15 -4.19 -23.20
CA ARG A 27 23.74 -4.88 -21.96
C ARG A 27 23.25 -3.82 -20.99
N SER A 28 21.93 -3.72 -20.79
CA SER A 28 21.41 -3.02 -19.63
C SER A 28 21.77 -3.84 -18.40
N ASN A 29 22.71 -3.32 -17.61
CA ASN A 29 22.99 -3.85 -16.29
C ASN A 29 21.83 -3.45 -15.37
N HIS A 30 20.74 -4.23 -15.39
CA HIS A 30 19.81 -4.24 -14.27
C HIS A 30 20.53 -4.89 -13.08
N THR A 31 21.07 -4.07 -12.20
CA THR A 31 21.42 -4.51 -10.85
C THR A 31 20.13 -4.76 -10.09
N SER A 32 19.59 -5.98 -10.24
CA SER A 32 18.54 -6.48 -9.36
C SER A 32 19.12 -6.58 -7.96
N ALA A 33 18.90 -5.57 -7.14
CA ALA A 33 19.17 -5.65 -5.71
C ALA A 33 18.22 -6.71 -5.14
N THR A 34 18.69 -7.96 -5.08
CA THR A 34 17.96 -9.06 -4.45
C THR A 34 17.81 -8.72 -2.97
N SER A 35 16.67 -8.17 -2.58
CA SER A 35 16.30 -8.03 -1.17
C SER A 35 16.31 -9.41 -0.54
N LYS A 36 17.01 -9.58 0.59
CA LYS A 36 17.02 -10.85 1.31
C LYS A 36 15.58 -11.27 1.63
N PRO A 37 15.22 -12.56 1.45
CA PRO A 37 13.90 -13.04 1.80
C PRO A 37 13.65 -12.83 3.30
N TRP A 38 12.40 -12.50 3.63
CA TRP A 38 11.97 -12.45 5.03
C TRP A 38 12.11 -13.84 5.63
N HIS A 39 12.58 -13.88 6.89
CA HIS A 39 12.61 -15.09 7.68
C HIS A 39 12.27 -14.75 9.13
N SER A 40 11.58 -15.65 9.82
CA SER A 40 11.36 -15.58 11.25
C SER A 40 12.68 -15.79 12.00
N SER A 41 12.86 -15.08 13.11
CA SER A 41 14.01 -15.25 14.00
C SER A 41 13.53 -15.18 15.45
N PRO A 42 14.28 -15.74 16.42
CA PRO A 42 13.90 -15.71 17.83
C PRO A 42 13.63 -14.28 18.32
N SER A 43 12.70 -14.15 19.26
CA SER A 43 12.34 -12.86 19.84
C SER A 43 13.58 -12.15 20.40
N LYS A 44 13.76 -10.89 19.99
CA LYS A 44 14.82 -10.00 20.50
C LYS A 44 14.20 -8.88 21.31
N PRO A 45 14.79 -8.52 22.46
CA PRO A 45 14.36 -7.36 23.22
C PRO A 45 14.49 -6.08 22.39
N PRO A 46 13.78 -5.01 22.75
CA PRO A 46 13.94 -3.72 22.11
C PRO A 46 15.39 -3.24 22.17
N THR A 47 15.87 -2.68 21.05
CA THR A 47 17.23 -2.13 20.91
C THR A 47 17.32 -0.66 21.29
N VAL A 48 16.18 -0.01 21.54
CA VAL A 48 16.11 1.37 21.98
C VAL A 48 16.24 1.50 23.49
N HIS A 49 17.14 2.37 23.91
CA HIS A 49 17.24 2.88 25.28
C HIS A 49 16.89 4.38 25.24
N PRO A 50 15.70 4.79 25.70
CA PRO A 50 15.34 6.20 25.73
C PRO A 50 16.31 6.98 26.63
N THR A 51 17.00 7.97 26.07
CA THR A 51 17.87 8.88 26.83
C THR A 51 17.32 10.30 26.76
N THR A 52 17.32 11.02 27.88
CA THR A 52 16.86 12.41 27.98
C THR A 52 17.77 13.42 27.25
N ALA A 53 18.93 13.00 26.77
CA ALA A 53 19.93 13.84 26.12
C ALA A 53 19.66 14.16 24.63
N THR A 54 18.58 13.64 24.04
CA THR A 54 18.20 13.91 22.64
C THR A 54 17.05 14.91 22.55
N PRO A 55 16.82 15.61 21.42
CA PRO A 55 15.64 16.46 21.23
C PRO A 55 14.32 15.71 21.48
N LEU A 56 13.30 16.40 22.01
CA LEU A 56 12.00 15.80 22.37
C LEU A 56 11.36 14.91 21.27
N PRO A 57 11.39 15.27 19.97
CA PRO A 57 10.86 14.39 18.92
C PRO A 57 11.60 13.05 18.81
N GLU A 58 12.90 13.01 19.09
CA GLU A 58 13.69 11.77 19.10
C GLU A 58 13.44 10.93 20.34
N GLN A 59 13.23 11.59 21.50
CA GLN A 59 12.78 10.92 22.71
C GLN A 59 11.42 10.26 22.48
N LEU A 60 10.44 11.00 21.94
CA LEU A 60 9.12 10.48 21.60
C LEU A 60 9.24 9.29 20.63
N ARG A 61 10.00 9.42 19.53
CA ARG A 61 10.22 8.30 18.59
C ARG A 61 10.85 7.08 19.26
N SER A 62 11.72 7.28 20.25
CA SER A 62 12.38 6.19 20.97
C SER A 62 11.42 5.47 21.90
N ILE A 63 10.54 6.19 22.59
CA ILE A 63 9.47 5.60 23.42
C ILE A 63 8.45 4.88 22.53
N MET A 64 8.01 5.50 21.43
CA MET A 64 7.02 4.90 20.53
C MET A 64 7.53 3.58 19.90
N ARG A 65 8.85 3.39 19.75
CA ARG A 65 9.42 2.11 19.29
C ARG A 65 9.22 0.95 20.26
N LEU A 66 8.95 1.23 21.54
CA LEU A 66 8.63 0.22 22.54
C LEU A 66 7.18 -0.25 22.45
N LEU A 67 6.31 0.51 21.80
CA LEU A 67 4.89 0.19 21.65
C LEU A 67 4.68 -0.66 20.39
N PRO A 68 3.96 -1.79 20.49
CA PRO A 68 3.55 -2.54 19.31
C PRO A 68 2.45 -1.77 18.57
N HIS A 69 2.59 -1.70 17.24
CA HIS A 69 1.60 -1.14 16.34
C HIS A 69 1.07 -2.21 15.40
N SER A 70 -0.22 -2.12 15.04
CA SER A 70 -0.78 -2.90 13.93
C SER A 70 -0.08 -2.53 12.62
N VAL A 71 -0.05 -3.46 11.67
CA VAL A 71 0.40 -3.18 10.30
C VAL A 71 -0.69 -3.58 9.33
N VAL A 72 -1.14 -2.60 8.54
CA VAL A 72 -2.16 -2.81 7.52
C VAL A 72 -1.75 -2.14 6.22
N VAL A 73 -2.36 -2.57 5.10
CA VAL A 73 -2.24 -1.87 3.82
C VAL A 73 -3.55 -1.18 3.49
N CYS A 74 -3.49 0.13 3.30
CA CYS A 74 -4.57 0.90 2.70
C CYS A 74 -4.47 0.80 1.18
N THR A 75 -5.59 0.58 0.50
CA THR A 75 -5.71 0.88 -0.93
C THR A 75 -6.82 1.91 -1.17
N SER A 76 -6.67 2.70 -2.22
CA SER A 76 -7.73 3.58 -2.72
C SER A 76 -7.57 3.72 -4.23
N ASN A 77 -8.57 4.25 -4.92
CA ASN A 77 -8.48 4.47 -6.35
C ASN A 77 -8.39 5.95 -6.67
N GLN A 78 -7.40 6.36 -7.46
CA GLN A 78 -7.32 7.72 -7.99
C GLN A 78 -8.03 7.75 -9.36
N PRO A 79 -9.14 8.50 -9.50
CA PRO A 79 -9.82 8.62 -10.79
C PRO A 79 -8.88 9.09 -11.90
N GLY A 80 -8.84 8.38 -13.02
CA GLY A 80 -8.02 8.70 -14.20
C GLY A 80 -6.53 8.36 -14.12
N ASP A 81 -6.03 7.89 -12.97
CA ASP A 81 -4.60 7.62 -12.73
C ASP A 81 -4.38 6.19 -12.20
N GLY A 82 -5.38 5.61 -11.51
CA GLY A 82 -5.41 4.22 -11.11
C GLY A 82 -5.19 4.00 -9.61
N PRO A 83 -4.93 2.75 -9.19
CA PRO A 83 -4.93 2.39 -7.78
C PRO A 83 -3.73 2.96 -7.02
N ARG A 84 -3.98 3.31 -5.76
CA ARG A 84 -3.01 3.75 -4.78
C ARG A 84 -2.97 2.76 -3.61
N ALA A 85 -1.79 2.55 -3.05
CA ALA A 85 -1.62 1.67 -1.90
C ALA A 85 -0.56 2.23 -0.94
N MET A 86 -0.69 1.93 0.35
CA MET A 86 0.25 2.38 1.36
C MET A 86 0.18 1.50 2.60
N THR A 87 1.32 1.12 3.15
CA THR A 87 1.40 0.53 4.48
C THR A 87 1.31 1.60 5.57
N MET A 88 0.51 1.33 6.60
CA MET A 88 0.33 2.22 7.73
C MET A 88 0.28 1.45 9.05
N SER A 89 0.67 2.13 10.14
CA SER A 89 0.72 1.57 11.49
C SER A 89 -0.09 2.35 12.53
N SER A 90 -0.88 3.32 12.07
CA SER A 90 -1.76 4.14 12.92
C SER A 90 -3.21 3.64 12.93
N PHE A 91 -3.49 2.48 12.34
CA PHE A 91 -4.85 1.97 12.18
C PHE A 91 -5.45 1.53 13.51
N THR A 92 -6.61 2.09 13.86
CA THR A 92 -7.29 1.87 15.13
C THR A 92 -8.81 1.79 14.92
N SER A 93 -9.48 0.90 15.65
CA SER A 93 -10.95 0.92 15.76
C SER A 93 -11.39 2.15 16.55
N LEU A 94 -12.39 2.88 16.06
CA LEU A 94 -12.85 4.13 16.67
C LEU A 94 -14.15 3.97 17.44
N THR A 95 -15.18 3.38 16.84
CA THR A 95 -16.45 3.05 17.51
C THR A 95 -17.11 1.87 16.81
N LEU A 96 -18.01 1.18 17.53
CA LEU A 96 -18.84 0.09 16.99
C LEU A 96 -20.32 0.47 16.87
N SER A 97 -20.74 1.58 17.47
CA SER A 97 -22.14 2.01 17.51
C SER A 97 -22.25 3.54 17.32
N PRO A 98 -23.22 4.04 16.54
CA PRO A 98 -24.26 3.30 15.80
C PRO A 98 -23.75 2.58 14.54
N THR A 99 -22.61 3.01 13.99
CA THR A 99 -21.92 2.36 12.87
C THR A 99 -20.46 2.07 13.22
N PRO A 100 -19.86 1.01 12.67
CA PRO A 100 -18.46 0.69 12.93
C PRO A 100 -17.54 1.67 12.19
N LEU A 101 -16.74 2.42 12.96
CA LEU A 101 -15.78 3.38 12.43
C LEU A 101 -14.34 2.98 12.75
N VAL A 102 -13.43 3.34 11.86
CA VAL A 102 -11.99 3.22 12.01
C VAL A 102 -11.32 4.57 11.82
N THR A 103 -10.11 4.70 12.35
CA THR A 103 -9.27 5.89 12.17
C THR A 103 -7.81 5.54 11.92
N PHE A 104 -7.14 6.39 11.15
CA PHE A 104 -5.71 6.33 10.90
C PHE A 104 -5.19 7.70 10.44
N ASN A 105 -3.87 7.86 10.46
CA ASN A 105 -3.21 9.12 10.18
C ASN A 105 -2.36 8.98 8.91
N ILE A 106 -2.47 9.94 7.99
CA ILE A 106 -1.61 9.99 6.80
C ILE A 106 -0.75 11.26 6.85
N ALA A 107 0.57 11.09 6.73
CA ALA A 107 1.50 12.20 6.55
C ALA A 107 1.33 12.85 5.17
N THR A 108 1.48 14.17 5.10
CA THR A 108 1.38 14.96 3.86
C THR A 108 2.75 15.40 3.37
N PRO A 109 3.00 15.46 2.05
CA PRO A 109 2.08 15.10 0.95
C PRO A 109 1.91 13.58 0.77
N SER A 110 0.73 13.15 0.31
CA SER A 110 0.46 11.72 0.04
C SER A 110 -0.53 11.52 -1.11
N ARG A 111 -0.10 10.77 -2.13
CA ARG A 111 -0.97 10.39 -3.26
C ARG A 111 -2.09 9.43 -2.86
N THR A 112 -1.87 8.63 -1.83
CA THR A 112 -2.93 7.76 -1.29
C THR A 112 -4.00 8.59 -0.59
N LEU A 113 -3.61 9.66 0.13
CA LEU A 113 -4.57 10.61 0.68
C LEU A 113 -5.36 11.33 -0.43
N ASP A 114 -4.68 11.75 -1.51
CA ASP A 114 -5.37 12.38 -2.64
C ASP A 114 -6.39 11.43 -3.29
N ALA A 115 -6.03 10.14 -3.45
CA ALA A 115 -6.95 9.11 -3.93
C ALA A 115 -8.15 8.89 -3.00
N ILE A 116 -7.92 8.85 -1.68
CA ILE A 116 -8.99 8.74 -0.68
C ILE A 116 -9.92 9.95 -0.76
N ARG A 117 -9.37 11.16 -0.90
CA ARG A 117 -10.16 12.39 -1.02
C ARG A 117 -11.00 12.39 -2.30
N ALA A 118 -10.41 11.98 -3.43
CA ALA A 118 -11.06 12.01 -4.74
C ALA A 118 -12.15 10.93 -4.87
N SER A 119 -11.87 9.70 -4.44
CA SER A 119 -12.82 8.58 -4.54
C SER A 119 -13.81 8.51 -3.38
N GLY A 120 -13.42 8.97 -2.19
CA GLY A 120 -14.15 8.76 -0.94
C GLY A 120 -14.18 7.31 -0.46
N GLY A 121 -13.52 6.39 -1.16
CA GLY A 121 -13.50 4.96 -0.87
C GLY A 121 -12.07 4.45 -0.67
N PHE A 122 -11.91 3.54 0.29
CA PHE A 122 -10.63 2.88 0.53
C PHE A 122 -10.86 1.51 1.15
N ASN A 123 -9.88 0.62 1.01
CA ASN A 123 -9.89 -0.66 1.71
C ASN A 123 -8.70 -0.72 2.68
N VAL A 124 -8.89 -1.38 3.82
CA VAL A 124 -7.83 -1.68 4.79
C VAL A 124 -7.62 -3.18 4.83
N HIS A 125 -6.38 -3.62 4.59
CA HIS A 125 -6.02 -5.03 4.53
C HIS A 125 -5.29 -5.44 5.80
N VAL A 126 -5.84 -6.41 6.52
CA VAL A 126 -5.19 -7.04 7.66
C VAL A 126 -4.21 -8.08 7.13
N LEU A 127 -2.94 -7.92 7.49
CA LEU A 127 -1.86 -8.78 7.01
C LEU A 127 -1.60 -9.93 7.98
N ALA A 128 -1.20 -11.08 7.44
CA ALA A 128 -0.80 -12.24 8.23
C ALA A 128 0.42 -11.91 9.10
N GLY A 129 0.49 -12.54 10.28
CA GLY A 129 1.54 -12.29 11.26
C GLY A 129 2.93 -12.77 10.88
N ASP A 130 3.18 -13.18 9.65
CA ASP A 130 4.36 -13.95 9.25
C ASP A 130 5.23 -13.25 8.17
N GLU A 131 6.15 -14.00 7.58
CA GLU A 131 7.06 -13.55 6.52
C GLU A 131 6.31 -13.06 5.27
N ARG A 132 5.15 -13.65 4.97
CA ARG A 132 4.32 -13.31 3.81
C ARG A 132 3.66 -11.96 4.04
N GLY A 133 3.08 -11.75 5.22
CA GLY A 133 2.54 -10.44 5.60
C GLY A 133 3.62 -9.35 5.65
N ALA A 134 4.81 -9.65 6.20
CA ALA A 134 5.94 -8.71 6.22
C ALA A 134 6.40 -8.31 4.81
N ARG A 135 6.41 -9.26 3.87
CA ARG A 135 6.71 -9.00 2.45
C ARG A 135 5.73 -8.00 1.84
N VAL A 136 4.43 -8.22 2.02
CA VAL A 136 3.36 -7.34 1.52
C VAL A 136 3.47 -5.94 2.16
N ALA A 137 3.62 -5.88 3.49
CA ALA A 137 3.80 -4.61 4.20
C ALA A 137 5.00 -3.82 3.65
N ASN A 138 6.16 -4.46 3.55
CA ASN A 138 7.37 -3.77 3.13
C ASN A 138 7.26 -3.20 1.71
N HIS A 139 6.59 -3.91 0.80
CA HIS A 139 6.35 -3.46 -0.57
C HIS A 139 5.66 -2.10 -0.61
N PHE A 140 4.59 -1.92 0.16
CA PHE A 140 3.79 -0.70 0.16
C PHE A 140 4.30 0.40 1.12
N THR A 141 5.50 0.25 1.71
CA THR A 141 6.15 1.34 2.48
C THR A 141 6.81 2.40 1.59
N LYS A 142 7.21 2.04 0.36
CA LYS A 142 8.03 2.90 -0.50
C LYS A 142 7.25 4.03 -1.17
N GLY A 143 5.93 4.08 -0.99
CA GLY A 143 5.04 4.96 -1.75
C GLY A 143 4.99 4.56 -3.23
N ASN A 144 3.93 4.94 -3.94
CA ASN A 144 3.68 4.44 -5.31
C ASN A 144 4.61 5.03 -6.39
N VAL A 145 5.93 4.98 -6.26
CA VAL A 145 6.87 5.54 -7.25
C VAL A 145 6.87 4.65 -8.51
N GLY A 146 5.79 4.73 -9.30
CA GLY A 146 5.51 3.86 -10.45
C GLY A 146 4.01 3.63 -10.61
N GLY A 147 3.50 3.59 -11.84
CA GLY A 147 2.06 3.41 -12.14
C GLY A 147 1.51 2.01 -11.81
N HIS A 148 2.39 1.04 -11.52
CA HIS A 148 2.07 -0.38 -11.46
C HIS A 148 2.36 -1.02 -10.08
N VAL A 149 2.33 -0.24 -9.00
CA VAL A 149 2.77 -0.72 -7.67
C VAL A 149 1.98 -1.93 -7.16
N LEU A 150 0.73 -2.12 -7.59
CA LEU A 150 -0.05 -3.30 -7.22
C LEU A 150 0.32 -4.55 -8.05
N GLU A 151 0.94 -4.39 -9.21
CA GLU A 151 1.40 -5.47 -10.11
C GLU A 151 2.87 -5.83 -9.86
N ASP A 152 3.63 -4.93 -9.22
CA ASP A 152 5.07 -5.07 -8.98
C ASP A 152 5.46 -6.12 -7.92
N LEU A 153 4.49 -6.72 -7.22
CA LEU A 153 4.75 -7.75 -6.20
C LEU A 153 4.30 -9.13 -6.70
N GLU A 154 5.29 -9.99 -7.01
CA GLU A 154 5.04 -11.37 -7.42
C GLU A 154 4.19 -12.14 -6.38
N GLY A 155 3.17 -12.84 -6.87
CA GLY A 155 2.24 -13.61 -6.04
C GLY A 155 1.18 -12.77 -5.32
N LEU A 156 1.19 -11.45 -5.45
CA LEU A 156 0.11 -10.58 -5.00
C LEU A 156 -0.81 -10.25 -6.18
N GLY A 157 -2.07 -10.65 -6.08
CA GLY A 157 -3.12 -10.23 -6.98
C GLY A 157 -3.92 -9.07 -6.42
N TYR A 158 -4.80 -8.50 -7.23
CA TYR A 158 -5.86 -7.62 -6.75
C TYR A 158 -7.10 -7.74 -7.62
N SER A 159 -8.26 -7.40 -7.05
CA SER A 159 -9.55 -7.43 -7.73
C SER A 159 -10.39 -6.22 -7.36
N TYR A 160 -11.28 -5.80 -8.25
CA TYR A 160 -12.33 -4.84 -7.93
C TYR A 160 -13.63 -5.59 -7.62
N THR A 161 -14.41 -5.10 -6.67
CA THR A 161 -15.61 -5.80 -6.15
C THR A 161 -16.69 -6.00 -7.20
N ASP A 162 -16.84 -5.05 -8.14
CA ASP A 162 -17.76 -5.17 -9.28
C ASP A 162 -17.06 -5.60 -10.58
N GLY A 163 -15.78 -5.99 -10.52
CA GLY A 163 -14.96 -6.26 -11.70
C GLY A 163 -14.60 -5.03 -12.54
N GLU A 164 -15.27 -3.89 -12.32
CA GLU A 164 -15.04 -2.62 -13.02
C GLU A 164 -13.88 -1.84 -12.39
N PRO A 165 -12.76 -1.63 -13.12
CA PRO A 165 -11.66 -0.82 -12.65
C PRO A 165 -12.10 0.63 -12.41
N GLY A 166 -11.58 1.23 -11.35
CA GLY A 166 -11.62 2.68 -11.19
C GLY A 166 -12.82 3.26 -10.42
N LYS A 167 -13.86 2.47 -10.12
CA LYS A 167 -14.99 2.92 -9.28
C LYS A 167 -14.72 2.75 -7.79
N GLU A 168 -14.12 1.64 -7.41
CA GLU A 168 -13.87 1.30 -6.01
C GLU A 168 -12.38 1.06 -5.76
N ALA A 169 -11.99 1.07 -4.48
CA ALA A 169 -10.65 0.70 -4.08
C ALA A 169 -10.40 -0.80 -4.40
N PRO A 170 -9.23 -1.17 -4.93
CA PRO A 170 -8.91 -2.57 -5.20
C PRO A 170 -8.75 -3.35 -3.89
N VAL A 171 -9.19 -4.61 -3.89
CA VAL A 171 -8.96 -5.56 -2.81
C VAL A 171 -7.72 -6.38 -3.15
N LEU A 172 -6.71 -6.34 -2.29
CA LEU A 172 -5.50 -7.17 -2.43
C LEU A 172 -5.84 -8.64 -2.19
N LYS A 173 -5.25 -9.51 -2.99
CA LYS A 173 -5.41 -10.97 -2.96
C LYS A 173 -4.05 -11.64 -2.94
N GLY A 174 -3.99 -12.82 -2.35
CA GLY A 174 -2.78 -13.63 -2.28
C GLY A 174 -2.22 -13.75 -0.88
N GLU A 175 -1.15 -14.53 -0.80
CA GLU A 175 -0.52 -14.91 0.46
C GLU A 175 -0.06 -13.71 1.30
N GLY A 176 -0.39 -13.74 2.58
CA GLY A 176 -0.04 -12.68 3.54
C GLY A 176 -1.13 -11.64 3.76
N VAL A 177 -2.27 -11.73 3.08
CA VAL A 177 -3.45 -10.87 3.29
C VAL A 177 -4.62 -11.72 3.81
N MET A 178 -5.07 -11.45 5.04
CA MET A 178 -6.12 -12.26 5.70
C MET A 178 -7.53 -11.72 5.47
N PHE A 179 -7.70 -10.41 5.68
CA PHE A 179 -9.00 -9.74 5.59
C PHE A 179 -8.86 -8.40 4.89
N ALA A 180 -9.92 -7.98 4.20
CA ALA A 180 -10.06 -6.64 3.67
C ALA A 180 -11.33 -5.99 4.24
N LEU A 181 -11.17 -4.85 4.89
CA LEU A 181 -12.27 -4.00 5.33
C LEU A 181 -12.53 -3.01 4.21
N ARG A 182 -13.73 -3.04 3.63
CA ARG A 182 -14.16 -2.00 2.69
C ARG A 182 -14.67 -0.82 3.50
N CYS A 183 -14.18 0.37 3.15
CA CYS A 183 -14.46 1.57 3.91
C CYS A 183 -14.85 2.75 3.00
N ARG A 184 -15.62 3.67 3.57
CA ARG A 184 -15.89 4.98 2.99
C ARG A 184 -15.49 6.06 3.98
N VAL A 185 -15.00 7.19 3.48
CA VAL A 185 -14.73 8.36 4.32
C VAL A 185 -16.05 8.83 4.94
N LEU A 186 -16.05 9.09 6.25
CA LEU A 186 -17.23 9.50 6.99
C LEU A 186 -17.54 10.97 6.73
N ARG A 187 -18.34 11.25 5.69
CA ARG A 187 -18.54 12.61 5.15
C ARG A 187 -19.36 13.54 6.07
N ASP A 188 -20.15 12.98 6.97
CA ASP A 188 -20.97 13.68 7.95
C ASP A 188 -20.22 14.00 9.26
N ALA A 189 -18.96 13.56 9.41
CA ALA A 189 -18.08 13.96 10.49
C ALA A 189 -17.47 15.37 10.27
N PRO A 190 -16.90 16.01 11.31
CA PRO A 190 -16.15 17.25 11.17
C PRO A 190 -15.06 17.16 10.08
N GLU A 191 -14.88 18.24 9.32
CA GLU A 191 -13.98 18.30 8.14
C GLU A 191 -14.22 17.14 7.14
N SER A 192 -15.48 16.67 7.04
CA SER A 192 -15.87 15.54 6.20
C SER A 192 -15.03 14.28 6.43
N GLY A 193 -14.66 14.04 7.69
CA GLY A 193 -13.87 12.87 8.09
C GLY A 193 -12.38 12.95 7.74
N LEU A 194 -11.89 14.08 7.21
CA LEU A 194 -10.49 14.30 6.84
C LEU A 194 -9.91 15.49 7.61
N VAL A 195 -9.67 15.30 8.90
CA VAL A 195 -9.27 16.36 9.83
C VAL A 195 -7.78 16.66 9.69
N ARG A 196 -7.41 17.87 9.27
CA ARG A 196 -5.99 18.23 9.10
C ARG A 196 -5.37 18.63 10.44
N VAL A 197 -4.28 17.96 10.80
CA VAL A 197 -3.45 18.27 11.98
C VAL A 197 -2.01 18.49 11.54
N ARG A 198 -1.64 19.76 11.30
CA ARG A 198 -0.32 20.18 10.81
C ARG A 198 0.09 19.43 9.54
N ASP A 199 1.09 18.56 9.64
CA ASP A 199 1.68 17.76 8.57
C ASP A 199 0.97 16.42 8.35
N HIS A 200 -0.08 16.12 9.12
CA HIS A 200 -0.87 14.90 8.99
C HIS A 200 -2.35 15.20 8.75
N VAL A 201 -3.07 14.22 8.20
CA VAL A 201 -4.53 14.19 8.15
C VAL A 201 -5.01 12.95 8.89
N ILE A 202 -5.92 13.14 9.85
CA ILE A 202 -6.67 12.06 10.49
C ILE A 202 -7.82 11.72 9.56
N VAL A 203 -7.86 10.46 9.13
CA VAL A 203 -8.92 9.90 8.28
C VAL A 203 -9.87 9.11 9.17
N VAL A 204 -11.14 9.48 9.16
CA VAL A 204 -12.23 8.73 9.80
C VAL A 204 -13.03 8.05 8.70
N GLY A 205 -13.18 6.73 8.80
CA GLY A 205 -13.94 5.96 7.83
C GLY A 205 -14.92 5.00 8.46
N GLU A 206 -16.05 4.84 7.78
CA GLU A 206 -17.06 3.84 8.06
C GLU A 206 -16.67 2.51 7.41
N VAL A 207 -16.72 1.42 8.17
CA VAL A 207 -16.54 0.07 7.65
C VAL A 207 -17.88 -0.42 7.12
N VAL A 208 -17.96 -0.64 5.80
CA VAL A 208 -19.21 -1.04 5.13
C VAL A 208 -19.30 -2.55 4.89
N GLU A 209 -18.16 -3.23 4.82
CA GLU A 209 -18.09 -4.67 4.62
C GLU A 209 -16.74 -5.22 5.10
N MET A 210 -16.71 -6.47 5.55
CA MET A 210 -15.50 -7.24 5.82
C MET A 210 -15.43 -8.44 4.89
N VAL A 211 -14.35 -8.54 4.13
CA VAL A 211 -14.12 -9.61 3.15
C VAL A 211 -12.98 -10.49 3.65
N ARG A 212 -13.22 -11.79 3.78
CA ARG A 212 -12.13 -12.76 3.97
C ARG A 212 -11.38 -12.92 2.64
N VAL A 213 -10.06 -12.83 2.69
CA VAL A 213 -9.20 -13.00 1.52
C VAL A 213 -8.70 -14.43 1.47
N GLU A 214 -7.62 -14.74 2.19
CA GLU A 214 -6.99 -16.06 2.22
C GLU A 214 -6.30 -16.29 3.58
N GLY A 215 -5.88 -17.52 3.86
CA GLY A 215 -5.06 -17.85 5.02
C GLY A 215 -5.81 -18.30 6.27
N GLU A 216 -5.02 -18.79 7.23
CA GLU A 216 -5.47 -19.25 8.54
C GLU A 216 -5.75 -18.07 9.49
N GLU A 217 -6.57 -18.30 10.50
CA GLU A 217 -6.84 -17.29 11.53
C GLU A 217 -5.68 -17.22 12.51
N GLU A 218 -4.72 -16.37 12.18
CA GLU A 218 -3.59 -16.03 13.04
C GLU A 218 -3.66 -14.58 13.51
N PHE A 219 -2.79 -14.21 14.45
CA PHE A 219 -2.62 -12.80 14.78
C PHE A 219 -2.10 -12.01 13.59
N GLY A 220 -2.61 -10.79 13.43
CA GLY A 220 -2.14 -9.87 12.40
C GLY A 220 -0.70 -9.40 12.64
N LEU A 221 -0.05 -8.95 11.57
CA LEU A 221 1.32 -8.44 11.61
C LEU A 221 1.46 -7.24 12.56
N ALA A 222 2.44 -7.32 13.46
CA ALA A 222 2.81 -6.22 14.35
C ALA A 222 4.12 -5.55 13.91
N TYR A 223 4.30 -4.30 14.30
CA TYR A 223 5.55 -3.56 14.13
C TYR A 223 5.98 -2.93 15.45
N ALA A 224 7.21 -3.25 15.89
CA ALA A 224 7.81 -2.63 17.06
C ALA A 224 9.34 -2.63 16.93
N ASP A 225 9.97 -1.56 17.40
CA ASP A 225 11.42 -1.35 17.32
C ASP A 225 11.99 -1.57 15.92
N ARG A 226 11.35 -0.94 14.93
CA ARG A 226 11.72 -0.99 13.50
C ARG A 226 11.72 -2.38 12.86
N LYS A 227 10.99 -3.32 13.44
CA LYS A 227 10.91 -4.70 12.96
C LYS A 227 9.46 -5.13 12.89
N TYR A 228 9.14 -5.89 11.84
CA TYR A 228 7.94 -6.71 11.83
C TYR A 228 8.06 -7.82 12.87
N ARG A 229 6.96 -8.11 13.56
CA ARG A 229 6.92 -9.06 14.68
C ARG A 229 5.64 -9.89 14.61
N GLN A 230 5.80 -11.16 14.95
CA GLN A 230 4.71 -12.05 15.34
C GLN A 230 4.21 -11.69 16.74
N VAL A 231 2.91 -11.85 16.97
CA VAL A 231 2.36 -11.84 18.32
C VAL A 231 2.70 -13.18 18.99
N GLY A 232 3.25 -13.12 20.20
CA GLY A 232 3.81 -14.28 20.90
C GLY A 232 3.01 -14.69 22.12
N GLY A 233 3.73 -15.07 23.18
CA GLY A 233 3.18 -15.67 24.39
C GLY A 233 1.98 -14.93 24.99
N VAL A 234 1.11 -15.71 25.62
CA VAL A 234 -0.10 -15.24 26.30
C VAL A 234 0.24 -14.92 27.75
N LEU A 235 -0.28 -13.80 28.26
CA LEU A 235 -0.24 -13.50 29.68
C LEU A 235 -1.45 -14.16 30.33
N GLU A 236 -1.21 -15.25 31.06
CA GLU A 236 -2.22 -15.92 31.88
C GLU A 236 -2.26 -15.27 33.28
N LYS A 237 -3.46 -15.20 33.86
CA LYS A 237 -3.70 -14.62 35.19
C LYS A 237 -4.00 -15.72 36.20
#